data_AF-A0A0Q6MKB3-F1
#
_entry.id   AF-A0A0Q6MKB3-F1
#
_cell.length_a   1.000
_cell.length_b   1.000
_cell.length_c   1.000
_cell.angle_alpha   90.00
_cell.angle_beta   90.00
_cell.angle_gamma   90.00
#
_symmetry.space_group_name_H-M   'P 1'
#
loop_
_entity.id
_entity.type
_entity.pdbx_description
1 polymer ?
#
loop_
_entity_poly.entity_id
_entity_poly.type
_entity_poly.pdbx_seq_one_letter_code
_entity_poly.pdbx_strand_id
1 'polypeptide(L)'
;MLAACIAGLATMPALAADKPKKESTLGKAKAGAPFLTKEQLRACMAQNDRMKAQLAETLPLQGALKKDGDDLAAAGDTLKADREKIDTADAAAVQAFNERLAERDKAVEAYRARSAAYNTKVEALQADRASYATNCDGHRYFEDEELQIKAGK
;
A
#
# COMPACT_ATOMS: atom_id res chain seq x y z
N MET A 1 71.19 -1.48 -53.57
CA MET A 1 71.16 -0.45 -52.50
C MET A 1 69.98 0.46 -52.84
N LEU A 2 68.98 0.77 -52.03
CA LEU A 2 68.71 0.60 -50.60
C LEU A 2 67.17 0.69 -50.46
N ALA A 3 66.53 -0.33 -49.88
CA ALA A 3 65.73 -0.27 -48.64
C ALA A 3 64.30 0.32 -48.75
N ALA A 4 63.33 -0.59 -48.70
CA ALA A 4 61.93 -0.36 -48.38
C ALA A 4 61.77 -0.10 -46.87
N CYS A 5 60.90 0.87 -46.50
CA CYS A 5 60.41 1.04 -45.13
C CYS A 5 58.88 0.94 -45.12
N ILE A 6 58.38 -0.17 -44.57
CA ILE A 6 56.99 -0.40 -44.18
C ILE A 6 56.95 -0.43 -42.64
N ALA A 7 55.80 -0.02 -42.08
CA ALA A 7 55.33 -0.13 -40.68
C ALA A 7 55.61 1.10 -39.77
N GLY A 8 54.67 1.59 -38.97
CA GLY A 8 53.32 1.10 -38.69
C GLY A 8 52.48 2.17 -38.01
N LEU A 9 51.22 2.27 -38.42
CA LEU A 9 50.19 2.99 -37.66
C LEU A 9 49.78 2.08 -36.50
N ALA A 10 50.18 2.45 -35.29
CA ALA A 10 49.64 1.88 -34.07
C ALA A 10 48.17 2.31 -33.95
N THR A 11 47.24 1.45 -34.37
CA THR A 11 45.84 1.55 -33.96
C THR A 11 45.77 1.25 -32.48
N MET A 12 45.75 2.30 -31.64
CA MET A 12 45.33 2.13 -30.25
C MET A 12 43.87 1.66 -30.26
N PRO A 13 43.51 0.62 -29.48
CA PRO A 13 42.11 0.29 -29.29
C PRO A 13 41.48 1.49 -28.58
N ALA A 14 40.55 2.15 -29.25
CA ALA A 14 39.62 3.03 -28.56
C ALA A 14 38.91 2.16 -27.52
N LEU A 15 39.21 2.36 -26.24
CA LEU A 15 38.36 1.88 -25.15
C LEU A 15 36.97 2.42 -25.47
N ALA A 16 36.06 1.54 -25.88
CA ALA A 16 34.66 1.88 -26.00
C ALA A 16 34.25 2.41 -24.63
N ALA A 17 34.02 3.72 -24.51
CA ALA A 17 33.40 4.28 -23.33
C ALA A 17 32.06 3.55 -23.17
N ASP A 18 31.93 2.72 -22.13
CA ASP A 18 30.67 2.09 -21.80
C ASP A 18 29.60 3.17 -21.81
N LYS A 19 28.54 2.95 -22.60
CA LYS A 19 27.43 3.90 -22.66
C LYS A 19 26.96 4.14 -21.23
N PRO A 20 26.72 5.39 -20.82
CA PRO A 20 26.23 5.66 -19.47
C PRO A 20 24.95 4.84 -19.24
N LYS A 21 24.91 4.12 -18.12
CA LYS A 21 23.73 3.34 -17.74
C LYS A 21 22.54 4.29 -17.65
N LYS A 22 21.35 3.82 -18.05
CA LYS A 22 20.13 4.59 -17.86
C LYS A 22 19.76 4.61 -16.39
N GLU A 23 19.40 5.79 -15.90
CA GLU A 23 19.16 6.06 -14.49
C GLU A 23 17.74 6.59 -14.31
N SER A 24 17.08 6.16 -13.25
CA SER A 24 15.74 6.61 -12.84
C SER A 24 15.73 6.87 -11.33
N THR A 25 14.58 7.27 -10.80
CA THR A 25 14.43 7.71 -9.41
C THR A 25 13.18 7.10 -8.77
N LEU A 26 13.29 6.68 -7.51
CA LEU A 26 12.13 6.43 -6.68
C LEU A 26 11.66 7.75 -6.06
N GLY A 27 10.39 8.08 -6.30
CA GLY A 27 9.76 9.30 -5.84
C GLY A 27 10.47 10.58 -6.32
N LYS A 28 10.82 11.48 -5.40
CA LYS A 28 11.35 12.82 -5.75
C LYS A 28 12.85 12.94 -5.44
N ALA A 29 13.66 12.05 -5.99
CA ALA A 29 15.11 12.10 -5.79
C ALA A 29 15.72 13.38 -6.39
N LYS A 30 16.61 14.03 -5.63
CA LYS A 30 17.37 15.20 -6.08
C LYS A 30 18.58 14.76 -6.91
N ALA A 31 19.12 15.69 -7.71
CA ALA A 31 20.40 15.50 -8.36
C ALA A 31 21.48 15.16 -7.30
N GLY A 32 22.27 14.11 -7.54
CA GLY A 32 23.29 13.63 -6.60
C GLY A 32 22.77 12.77 -5.44
N ALA A 33 21.47 12.42 -5.41
CA ALA A 33 20.97 11.45 -4.45
C ALA A 33 21.67 10.08 -4.60
N PRO A 34 21.82 9.31 -3.51
CA PRO A 34 22.50 8.02 -3.55
C PRO A 34 21.76 7.02 -4.45
N PHE A 35 22.54 6.12 -5.04
CA PHE A 35 22.00 4.98 -5.78
C PHE A 35 21.68 3.84 -4.83
N LEU A 36 20.54 3.19 -5.08
CA LEU A 36 20.24 1.90 -4.48
C LEU A 36 21.13 0.82 -5.09
N THR A 37 21.53 -0.16 -4.29
CA THR A 37 22.01 -1.44 -4.82
C THR A 37 20.84 -2.20 -5.45
N LYS A 38 21.13 -3.16 -6.33
CA LYS A 38 20.11 -4.06 -6.89
C LYS A 38 19.24 -4.74 -5.81
N GLU A 39 19.84 -5.18 -4.70
CA GLU A 39 19.10 -5.79 -3.58
C GLU A 39 18.18 -4.78 -2.89
N GLN A 40 18.66 -3.55 -2.65
CA GLN A 40 17.84 -2.49 -2.06
C GLN A 40 16.70 -2.08 -2.99
N LEU A 41 16.96 -1.97 -4.30
CA LEU A 41 15.93 -1.71 -5.30
C LEU A 41 14.87 -2.79 -5.29
N ARG A 42 15.27 -4.08 -5.25
CA ARG A 42 14.33 -5.20 -5.17
C ARG A 42 13.45 -5.11 -3.92
N ALA A 43 14.05 -4.82 -2.77
CA ALA A 43 13.32 -4.65 -1.52
C ALA A 43 12.32 -3.48 -1.58
N CYS A 44 12.73 -2.34 -2.13
CA CYS A 44 11.87 -1.17 -2.30
C CYS A 44 10.72 -1.42 -3.27
N MET A 45 10.94 -2.13 -4.37
CA MET A 45 9.88 -2.51 -5.30
C MET A 45 8.88 -3.46 -4.64
N ALA A 46 9.34 -4.49 -3.94
CA ALA A 46 8.47 -5.41 -3.20
C ALA A 46 7.66 -4.70 -2.12
N GLN A 47 8.25 -3.72 -1.42
CA GLN A 47 7.54 -2.90 -0.43
C GLN A 47 6.48 -2.02 -1.09
N ASN A 48 6.77 -1.39 -2.22
CA ASN A 48 5.79 -0.62 -2.98
C ASN A 48 4.60 -1.48 -3.43
N ASP A 49 4.86 -2.69 -3.92
CA ASP A 49 3.81 -3.60 -4.35
C ASP A 49 2.95 -4.11 -3.17
N ARG A 50 3.58 -4.39 -2.02
CA ARG A 50 2.85 -4.70 -0.78
C ARG A 50 1.93 -3.55 -0.35
N MET A 51 2.43 -2.30 -0.35
CA MET A 51 1.62 -1.13 0.00
C MET A 51 0.45 -0.92 -0.95
N LYS A 52 0.65 -1.15 -2.26
CA LYS A 52 -0.44 -1.09 -3.25
C LYS A 52 -1.49 -2.17 -2.99
N ALA A 53 -1.08 -3.40 -2.68
CA ALA A 53 -1.99 -4.48 -2.35
C ALA A 53 -2.79 -4.18 -1.07
N GLN A 54 -2.12 -3.72 -0.01
CA GLN A 54 -2.76 -3.28 1.24
C GLN A 54 -3.74 -2.12 1.00
N LEU A 55 -3.40 -1.17 0.13
CA LEU A 55 -4.30 -0.06 -0.22
C LEU A 55 -5.54 -0.57 -0.97
N ALA A 56 -5.36 -1.45 -1.95
CA ALA A 56 -6.47 -2.04 -2.70
C ALA A 56 -7.41 -2.85 -1.79
N GLU A 57 -6.89 -3.48 -0.74
CA GLU A 57 -7.68 -4.20 0.25
C GLU A 57 -8.40 -3.28 1.24
N THR A 58 -7.75 -2.19 1.69
CA THR A 58 -8.29 -1.31 2.75
C THR A 58 -9.35 -0.32 2.25
N LEU A 59 -9.25 0.16 1.01
CA LEU A 59 -10.21 1.11 0.43
C LEU A 59 -11.68 0.62 0.45
N PRO A 60 -12.02 -0.58 -0.06
CA PRO A 60 -13.40 -1.06 -0.01
C PRO A 60 -13.89 -1.29 1.42
N LEU A 61 -13.01 -1.71 2.33
CA LEU A 61 -13.34 -1.91 3.74
C LEU A 61 -13.72 -0.60 4.43
N GLN A 62 -13.06 0.50 4.08
CA GLN A 62 -13.41 1.83 4.62
C GLN A 62 -14.83 2.23 4.23
N GLY A 63 -15.21 2.03 2.96
CA GLY A 63 -16.55 2.33 2.48
C GLY A 63 -17.62 1.45 3.15
N ALA A 64 -17.35 0.15 3.28
CA ALA A 64 -18.23 -0.80 3.94
C ALA A 64 -18.43 -0.45 5.43
N LEU A 65 -17.35 -0.16 6.17
CA LEU A 65 -17.45 0.26 7.57
C LEU A 65 -18.21 1.57 7.74
N LYS A 66 -18.00 2.54 6.86
CA LYS A 66 -18.80 3.77 6.90
C LYS A 66 -20.30 3.46 6.77
N LYS A 67 -20.67 2.65 5.78
CA LYS A 67 -22.06 2.24 5.57
C LYS A 67 -22.62 1.49 6.78
N ASP A 68 -21.89 0.51 7.31
CA ASP A 68 -22.31 -0.25 8.48
C ASP A 68 -22.54 0.66 9.70
N GLY A 69 -21.66 1.65 9.90
CA GLY A 69 -21.81 2.64 10.97
C GLY A 69 -23.05 3.52 10.79
N ASP A 70 -23.30 4.00 9.58
CA ASP A 70 -24.49 4.80 9.25
C ASP A 70 -25.79 3.98 9.45
N ASP A 71 -25.80 2.71 9.01
CA ASP A 71 -26.94 1.79 9.17
C ASP A 71 -27.20 1.47 10.66
N LEU A 72 -26.15 1.25 11.46
CA LEU A 72 -26.27 1.00 12.90
C LEU A 72 -26.78 2.23 13.67
N ALA A 73 -26.38 3.43 13.24
CA ALA A 73 -26.89 4.68 13.81
C ALA A 73 -28.40 4.82 13.55
N ALA A 74 -28.83 4.63 12.31
CA ALA A 74 -30.24 4.67 11.93
C ALA A 74 -31.09 3.62 12.66
N ALA A 75 -30.57 2.40 12.81
CA ALA A 75 -31.22 1.35 13.61
C ALA A 75 -31.33 1.72 15.10
N GLY A 76 -30.31 2.38 15.65
CA GLY A 76 -30.34 2.92 17.02
C GLY A 76 -31.40 4.00 17.21
N ASP A 77 -31.53 4.93 16.26
CA ASP A 77 -32.54 5.99 16.29
C ASP A 77 -33.95 5.41 16.18
N THR A 78 -34.14 4.41 15.32
CA THR A 78 -35.41 3.69 15.17
C THR A 78 -35.81 2.99 16.47
N LEU A 79 -34.89 2.24 17.10
CA LEU A 79 -35.14 1.59 18.39
C LEU A 79 -35.42 2.61 19.50
N LYS A 80 -34.74 3.76 19.50
CA LYS A 80 -35.04 4.83 20.46
C LYS A 80 -36.47 5.33 20.31
N ALA A 81 -36.91 5.60 19.08
CA ALA A 81 -38.26 6.07 18.78
C ALA A 81 -39.32 5.00 19.08
N ASP A 82 -39.04 3.73 18.82
CA ASP A 82 -39.95 2.62 19.12
C ASP A 82 -40.11 2.41 20.62
N ARG A 83 -39.03 2.58 21.39
CA ARG A 83 -39.07 2.50 22.85
C ARG A 83 -40.04 3.51 23.47
N GLU A 84 -40.20 4.67 22.85
CA GLU A 84 -41.12 5.72 23.32
C GLU A 84 -42.60 5.39 23.04
N LYS A 85 -42.87 4.39 22.19
CA LYS A 85 -44.21 4.04 21.70
C LYS A 85 -44.71 2.68 22.19
N ILE A 86 -43.84 1.83 22.71
CA ILE A 86 -44.20 0.48 23.18
C ILE A 86 -45.09 0.56 24.43
N ASP A 87 -46.18 -0.20 24.40
CA ASP A 87 -46.96 -0.50 25.60
C ASP A 87 -46.18 -1.51 26.45
N THR A 88 -45.69 -1.05 27.61
CA THR A 88 -44.90 -1.89 28.51
C THR A 88 -45.72 -2.94 29.26
N ALA A 89 -47.05 -2.85 29.23
CA ALA A 89 -47.93 -3.89 29.77
C ALA A 89 -48.17 -5.04 28.78
N ASP A 90 -47.91 -4.81 27.49
CA ASP A 90 -47.96 -5.84 26.46
C ASP A 90 -46.63 -6.61 26.39
N ALA A 91 -46.63 -7.82 26.95
CA ALA A 91 -45.48 -8.70 26.98
C ALA A 91 -44.95 -9.03 25.56
N ALA A 92 -45.83 -9.15 24.57
CA ALA A 92 -45.41 -9.46 23.20
C ALA A 92 -44.71 -8.26 22.56
N ALA A 93 -45.20 -7.04 22.79
CA ALA A 93 -44.56 -5.81 22.32
C ALA A 93 -43.17 -5.61 22.93
N VAL A 94 -43.03 -5.85 24.24
CA VAL A 94 -41.74 -5.79 24.94
C VAL A 94 -40.77 -6.84 24.44
N GLN A 95 -41.24 -8.09 24.23
CA GLN A 95 -40.41 -9.15 23.69
C GLN A 95 -39.88 -8.80 22.29
N ALA A 96 -40.75 -8.37 21.37
CA ALA A 96 -40.35 -7.99 20.01
C ALA A 96 -39.38 -6.80 19.99
N PHE A 97 -39.49 -5.87 20.95
CA PHE A 97 -38.51 -4.81 21.13
C PHE A 97 -37.13 -5.35 21.59
N ASN A 98 -37.12 -6.23 22.59
CA ASN A 98 -35.89 -6.82 23.12
C ASN A 98 -35.17 -7.69 22.08
N GLU A 99 -35.90 -8.40 21.23
CA GLU A 99 -35.33 -9.19 20.13
C GLU A 99 -34.58 -8.29 19.13
N ARG A 100 -35.19 -7.18 18.70
CA ARG A 100 -34.55 -6.20 17.81
C ARG A 100 -33.35 -5.50 18.46
N LEU A 101 -33.42 -5.23 19.77
CA LEU A 101 -32.29 -4.71 20.52
C LEU A 101 -31.11 -5.70 20.52
N ALA A 102 -31.37 -6.98 20.78
CA ALA A 102 -30.36 -8.02 20.77
C ALA A 102 -29.75 -8.25 19.37
N GLU A 103 -30.54 -8.12 18.30
CA GLU A 103 -30.04 -8.15 16.92
C GLU A 103 -29.09 -6.99 16.63
N ARG A 104 -29.46 -5.77 17.03
CA ARG A 104 -28.59 -4.60 16.89
C ARG A 104 -27.30 -4.77 17.69
N ASP A 105 -27.36 -5.27 18.91
CA ASP A 105 -26.17 -5.48 19.74
C ASP A 105 -25.20 -6.48 19.08
N LYS A 106 -25.70 -7.57 18.50
CA LYS A 106 -24.87 -8.49 17.69
C LYS A 106 -24.22 -7.78 16.50
N ALA A 107 -24.98 -6.91 15.81
CA ALA A 107 -24.46 -6.16 14.68
C ALA A 107 -23.39 -5.14 15.11
N VAL A 108 -23.54 -4.51 16.28
CA VAL A 108 -22.54 -3.61 16.88
C VAL A 108 -21.25 -4.37 17.20
N GLU A 109 -21.33 -5.56 17.81
CA GLU A 109 -20.14 -6.36 18.09
C GLU A 109 -19.41 -6.80 16.81
N ALA A 110 -20.17 -7.21 15.79
CA ALA A 110 -19.60 -7.53 14.49
C ALA A 110 -18.92 -6.32 13.83
N TYR A 111 -19.53 -5.14 13.93
CA TYR A 111 -18.94 -3.89 13.46
C TYR A 111 -17.66 -3.52 14.22
N ARG A 112 -17.64 -3.66 15.55
CA ARG A 112 -16.45 -3.43 16.39
C ARG A 112 -15.30 -4.34 15.97
N ALA A 113 -15.56 -5.63 15.76
CA ALA A 113 -14.55 -6.58 15.30
C ALA A 113 -13.99 -6.22 13.93
N ARG A 114 -14.85 -5.87 12.96
CA ARG A 114 -14.41 -5.41 11.63
C ARG A 114 -13.62 -4.11 11.69
N SER A 115 -14.04 -3.16 12.53
CA SER A 115 -13.36 -1.88 12.73
C SER A 115 -11.96 -2.08 13.31
N ALA A 116 -11.81 -2.96 14.31
CA ALA A 116 -10.51 -3.30 14.88
C ALA A 116 -9.58 -3.91 13.82
N ALA A 117 -10.07 -4.88 13.04
CA ALA A 117 -9.30 -5.49 11.97
C ALA A 117 -8.88 -4.48 10.88
N TYR A 118 -9.77 -3.54 10.52
CA TYR A 118 -9.45 -2.46 9.60
C TYR A 118 -8.36 -1.53 10.15
N ASN A 119 -8.46 -1.13 11.42
CA ASN A 119 -7.47 -0.27 12.05
C ASN A 119 -6.07 -0.90 12.03
N THR A 120 -5.95 -2.19 12.34
CA THR A 120 -4.68 -2.92 12.25
C THR A 120 -4.08 -2.88 10.83
N LYS A 121 -4.92 -3.02 9.78
CA LYS A 121 -4.44 -2.92 8.39
C LYS A 121 -3.98 -1.51 8.03
N VAL A 122 -4.68 -0.50 8.53
CA VAL A 122 -4.30 0.92 8.34
C VAL A 122 -2.99 1.23 9.04
N GLU A 123 -2.80 0.77 10.28
CA GLU A 123 -1.54 0.93 11.03
C GLU A 123 -0.36 0.27 10.30
N ALA A 124 -0.56 -0.97 9.80
CA ALA A 124 0.47 -1.67 9.02
C ALA A 124 0.82 -0.90 7.73
N LEU A 125 -0.18 -0.40 7.00
CA LEU A 125 0.04 0.41 5.79
C LEU A 125 0.76 1.73 6.12
N GLN A 126 0.45 2.37 7.26
CA GLN A 126 1.14 3.59 7.70
C GLN A 126 2.60 3.32 8.04
N ALA A 127 2.88 2.23 8.77
CA ALA A 127 4.24 1.81 9.10
C ALA A 127 5.05 1.50 7.82
N ASP A 128 4.44 0.79 6.87
CA ASP A 128 5.06 0.49 5.58
C ASP A 128 5.35 1.75 4.76
N ARG A 129 4.44 2.73 4.75
CA ARG A 129 4.67 4.02 4.09
C ARG A 129 5.80 4.81 4.74
N ALA A 130 5.85 4.86 6.07
CA ALA A 130 6.92 5.54 6.79
C ALA A 130 8.29 4.91 6.52
N SER A 131 8.36 3.58 6.54
CA SER A 131 9.56 2.83 6.18
C SER A 131 9.98 3.07 4.73
N TYR A 132 9.03 3.07 3.78
CA TYR A 132 9.33 3.33 2.37
C TYR A 132 9.86 4.76 2.16
N ALA A 133 9.24 5.75 2.80
CA ALA A 133 9.70 7.14 2.75
C ALA A 133 11.13 7.30 3.30
N THR A 134 11.53 6.47 4.26
CA THR A 134 12.86 6.52 4.87
C THR A 134 13.92 5.80 4.03
N ASN A 135 13.57 4.64 3.48
CA ASN A 135 14.55 3.71 2.92
C ASN A 135 14.56 3.65 1.39
N CYS A 136 13.55 4.22 0.73
CA CYS A 136 13.32 4.04 -0.69
C CYS A 136 13.05 5.36 -1.42
N ASP A 137 12.24 6.24 -0.84
CA ASP A 137 11.95 7.54 -1.46
C ASP A 137 13.21 8.41 -1.52
N GLY A 138 13.35 9.17 -2.61
CA GLY A 138 14.46 10.09 -2.80
C GLY A 138 15.76 9.41 -3.22
N HIS A 139 15.72 8.14 -3.67
CA HIS A 139 16.89 7.42 -4.16
C HIS A 139 16.88 7.22 -5.67
N ARG A 140 18.07 7.08 -6.24
CA ARG A 140 18.29 6.82 -7.68
C ARG A 140 18.51 5.32 -7.88
N TYR A 141 18.25 4.83 -9.08
CA TYR A 141 18.52 3.45 -9.43
C TYR A 141 18.83 3.31 -10.92
N PHE A 142 19.45 2.20 -11.31
CA PHE A 142 19.70 1.92 -12.72
C PHE A 142 18.56 1.10 -13.34
N GLU A 143 18.08 1.50 -14.52
CA GLU A 143 16.94 0.86 -15.18
C GLU A 143 17.21 -0.60 -15.57
N ASP A 144 18.49 -0.96 -15.84
CA ASP A 144 18.88 -2.34 -16.14
C ASP A 144 18.64 -3.27 -14.95
N GLU A 145 18.92 -2.80 -13.73
CA GLU A 145 18.66 -3.55 -12.50
C GLU A 145 17.16 -3.72 -12.25
N GLU A 146 16.35 -2.68 -12.46
CA GLU A 146 14.89 -2.76 -12.36
C GLU A 146 14.32 -3.80 -13.34
N LEU A 147 14.78 -3.79 -14.59
CA LEU A 147 14.34 -4.75 -15.62
C LEU A 147 14.75 -6.18 -15.26
N GLN A 148 15.95 -6.37 -14.72
CA GLN A 148 16.40 -7.67 -14.24
C GLN A 148 15.52 -8.16 -13.08
N ILE A 149 15.23 -7.31 -12.10
CA ILE A 149 14.35 -7.65 -10.97
C ILE A 149 12.96 -8.04 -11.45
N LYS A 150 12.36 -7.26 -12.37
CA LYS A 150 11.05 -7.58 -12.97
C LYS A 150 11.06 -8.89 -13.76
N ALA A 151 12.21 -9.26 -14.33
CA ALA A 151 12.41 -10.55 -15.00
C ALA A 151 12.72 -11.71 -14.03
N GLY A 152 12.70 -11.48 -12.71
CA GLY A 152 12.99 -12.50 -11.69
C GLY A 152 14.48 -12.82 -11.51
N LYS A 153 15.38 -11.91 -11.94
CA LYS A 153 16.84 -12.05 -11.88
C LYS A 153 17.48 -11.19 -10.78
#